data_AF-A0AAU3MD74-F1
#
_entry.id   AF-A0AAU3MD74-F1
#
_cell.length_a   1.000
_cell.length_b   1.000
_cell.length_c   1.000
_cell.angle_alpha   90.00
_cell.angle_beta   90.00
_cell.angle_gamma   90.00
#
_symmetry.space_group_name_H-M   'P 1'
#
loop_
_entity.id
_entity.type
_entity.pdbx_description
1 polymer ?
#
loop_
_entity_poly.entity_id
_entity_poly.type
_entity_poly.pdbx_seq_one_letter_code
_entity_poly.pdbx_strand_id
1 'polypeptide(L)'
;MVTVRATPDFDDVYDDPRSMVTYGVNLTTHHVAWQEDGFGARMVSDGLIVGEQLPESAEIGSELWTAHDGGIRIMGRSVNDGSVRWKDPRNLYGLKIETVGAGLFSADMVQEFKENRDTLDLLDSATVKRPAGMTKDSADDFTFAGRQCVYDQRSVVVCGVDGYLAALDAHTHKVLWKLTTDDPSREVPKVTTAWHGAVYGGVAGHGNVILDASTGKDRGTYSAGYLTLMNEYGGRDQDLTVYPATG
;
A
#
# COMPACT_ATOMS: atom_id res chain seq x y z
N MET A 1 23.56 -7.09 2.27
CA MET A 1 22.14 -6.67 2.27
C MET A 1 22.03 -5.48 1.32
N VAL A 2 21.04 -5.45 0.44
CA VAL A 2 20.84 -4.34 -0.52
C VAL A 2 19.60 -3.56 -0.10
N THR A 3 19.69 -2.23 -0.05
CA THR A 3 18.53 -1.34 0.08
C THR A 3 18.17 -0.74 -1.27
N VAL A 4 16.93 -0.30 -1.42
CA VAL A 4 16.41 0.25 -2.66
C VAL A 4 16.04 1.70 -2.44
N ARG A 5 16.43 2.58 -3.37
CA ARG A 5 16.02 3.98 -3.38
C ARG A 5 15.60 4.37 -4.78
N ALA A 6 14.42 4.97 -4.89
CA ALA A 6 13.96 5.57 -6.13
C ALA A 6 14.08 7.09 -6.02
N THR A 7 14.63 7.73 -7.05
CA THR A 7 14.77 9.19 -7.12
C THR A 7 14.03 9.72 -8.35
N PRO A 8 13.10 10.67 -8.17
CA PRO A 8 12.52 11.39 -9.29
C PRO A 8 13.60 12.21 -10.00
N ASP A 9 13.51 12.28 -11.33
CA ASP A 9 14.27 13.18 -12.18
C ASP A 9 13.34 14.29 -12.69
N PHE A 10 13.67 15.54 -12.36
CA PHE A 10 12.85 16.72 -12.63
C PHE A 10 13.41 17.48 -13.83
N ASP A 11 12.53 18.06 -14.67
CA ASP A 11 12.95 19.02 -15.70
C ASP A 11 12.90 20.44 -15.13
N ASP A 12 13.84 21.31 -15.51
CA ASP A 12 14.04 22.64 -14.92
C ASP A 12 12.86 23.63 -15.16
N VAL A 13 11.85 23.23 -15.94
CA VAL A 13 10.77 24.10 -16.45
C VAL A 13 9.43 23.87 -15.73
N TYR A 14 9.17 22.65 -15.28
CA TYR A 14 7.98 22.27 -14.50
C TYR A 14 8.45 21.23 -13.48
N ASP A 15 8.23 21.46 -12.19
CA ASP A 15 8.65 20.61 -11.05
C ASP A 15 8.03 19.19 -11.04
N ASP A 16 7.51 18.71 -12.18
CA ASP A 16 6.92 17.38 -12.34
C ASP A 16 8.00 16.41 -12.88
N PRO A 17 8.28 15.30 -12.18
CA PRO A 17 9.29 14.36 -12.63
C PRO A 17 8.85 13.60 -13.87
N ARG A 18 9.75 13.54 -14.85
CA ARG A 18 9.55 12.82 -16.12
C ARG A 18 10.14 11.42 -16.10
N SER A 19 10.99 11.12 -15.14
CA SER A 19 11.56 9.78 -14.99
C SER A 19 11.82 9.43 -13.54
N MET A 20 12.03 8.14 -13.30
CA MET A 20 12.49 7.62 -12.01
C MET A 20 13.71 6.76 -12.25
N VAL A 21 14.72 6.93 -11.42
CA VAL A 21 15.87 6.02 -11.35
C VAL A 21 15.80 5.27 -10.03
N THR A 22 15.91 3.95 -10.09
CA THR A 22 16.01 3.09 -8.91
C THR A 22 17.42 2.55 -8.77
N TYR A 23 17.97 2.67 -7.57
CA TYR A 23 19.28 2.14 -7.19
C TYR A 23 19.14 1.02 -6.17
N GLY A 24 19.84 -0.09 -6.40
CA GLY A 24 20.16 -1.07 -5.38
C GLY A 24 21.50 -0.74 -4.76
N VAL A 25 21.52 -0.39 -3.47
CA VAL A 25 22.74 -0.04 -2.73
C VAL A 25 23.11 -1.15 -1.76
N ASN A 26 24.32 -1.70 -1.89
CA ASN A 26 24.83 -2.68 -0.94
C ASN A 26 25.19 -1.99 0.38
N LEU A 27 24.51 -2.36 1.47
CA LEU A 27 24.69 -1.78 2.79
C LEU A 27 25.98 -2.18 3.49
N THR A 28 26.71 -3.18 2.99
CA THR A 28 28.01 -3.57 3.53
C THR A 28 29.12 -2.77 2.89
N THR A 29 29.05 -2.57 1.58
CA THR A 29 30.10 -1.87 0.81
C THR A 29 29.78 -0.40 0.58
N HIS A 30 28.54 0.02 0.80
CA HIS A 30 27.99 1.35 0.50
C HIS A 30 28.10 1.76 -0.98
N HIS A 31 28.25 0.78 -1.88
CA HIS A 31 28.30 1.01 -3.31
C HIS A 31 26.99 0.61 -3.99
N VAL A 32 26.67 1.28 -5.10
CA VAL A 32 25.60 0.88 -6.00
C VAL A 32 25.94 -0.50 -6.56
N ALA A 33 25.08 -1.48 -6.27
CA ALA A 33 25.16 -2.83 -6.80
C ALA A 33 24.53 -2.93 -8.19
N TRP A 34 23.44 -2.19 -8.40
CA TRP A 34 22.72 -2.09 -9.68
C TRP A 34 21.90 -0.79 -9.73
N GLN A 35 21.57 -0.36 -10.95
CA GLN A 35 20.77 0.82 -11.26
C GLN A 35 19.78 0.45 -12.37
N GLU A 36 18.58 1.02 -12.30
CA GLU A 36 17.57 0.90 -13.36
C GLU A 36 16.93 2.27 -13.62
N ASP A 37 17.07 2.73 -14.86
CA ASP A 37 16.45 3.96 -15.35
C ASP A 37 15.00 3.70 -15.78
N GLY A 38 14.13 4.69 -15.60
CA GLY A 38 12.70 4.59 -15.90
C GLY A 38 11.95 3.59 -15.02
N PHE A 39 12.49 3.22 -13.85
CA PHE A 39 11.81 2.32 -12.92
C PHE A 39 11.57 3.00 -11.58
N GLY A 40 10.30 3.09 -11.18
CA GLY A 40 9.86 3.59 -9.90
C GLY A 40 9.65 2.47 -8.89
N ALA A 41 10.62 2.19 -8.01
CA ALA A 41 10.39 1.24 -6.93
C ALA A 41 9.38 1.80 -5.91
N ARG A 42 8.36 0.99 -5.55
CA ARG A 42 7.27 1.40 -4.63
C ARG A 42 7.24 0.61 -3.35
N MET A 43 7.57 -0.67 -3.43
CA MET A 43 7.64 -1.52 -2.25
C MET A 43 8.71 -2.58 -2.41
N VAL A 44 9.13 -3.10 -1.26
CA VAL A 44 10.01 -4.27 -1.16
C VAL A 44 9.29 -5.33 -0.35
N SER A 45 9.24 -6.56 -0.86
CA SER A 45 8.69 -7.72 -0.16
C SER A 45 9.47 -8.97 -0.55
N ASP A 46 9.93 -9.75 0.45
CA ASP A 46 10.60 -11.04 0.25
C ASP A 46 11.72 -11.06 -0.80
N GLY A 47 12.57 -10.02 -0.79
CA GLY A 47 13.68 -9.90 -1.74
C GLY A 47 13.26 -9.52 -3.17
N LEU A 48 12.01 -9.12 -3.35
CA LEU A 48 11.44 -8.55 -4.57
C LEU A 48 11.12 -7.07 -4.37
N ILE A 49 11.27 -6.30 -5.44
CA ILE A 49 10.85 -4.92 -5.58
C ILE A 49 9.66 -4.92 -6.52
N VAL A 50 8.56 -4.32 -6.09
CA VAL A 50 7.43 -4.03 -6.99
C VAL A 50 7.43 -2.55 -7.29
N GLY A 51 7.24 -2.22 -8.56
CA GLY A 51 7.29 -0.85 -9.03
C GLY A 51 6.75 -0.66 -10.44
N GLU A 52 6.72 0.58 -10.87
CA GLU A 52 6.32 0.98 -12.21
C GLU A 52 7.52 1.02 -13.15
N GLN A 53 7.45 0.33 -14.27
CA GLN A 53 8.28 0.64 -15.43
C GLN A 53 7.58 1.74 -16.22
N LEU A 54 8.29 2.84 -16.43
CA LEU A 54 7.81 4.06 -17.04
C LEU A 54 8.40 4.20 -18.45
N PRO A 55 7.57 4.48 -19.48
CA PRO A 55 8.07 4.95 -20.77
C PRO A 55 8.60 6.40 -20.66
N GLU A 56 9.33 6.86 -21.67
CA GLU A 56 9.85 8.24 -21.72
C GLU A 56 8.74 9.31 -21.73
N SER A 57 7.54 8.97 -22.20
CA SER A 57 6.36 9.85 -22.22
C SER A 57 5.59 9.86 -20.90
N ALA A 58 6.09 9.17 -19.86
CA ALA A 58 5.43 9.14 -18.57
C ALA A 58 5.64 10.45 -17.80
N GLU A 59 4.57 10.94 -17.22
CA GLU A 59 4.54 12.12 -16.36
C GLU A 59 3.77 11.77 -15.10
N ILE A 60 4.17 12.30 -13.94
CA ILE A 60 3.40 12.13 -12.71
C ILE A 60 2.43 13.31 -12.55
N GLY A 61 1.16 13.01 -12.30
CA GLY A 61 0.21 14.01 -11.80
C GLY A 61 0.28 14.14 -10.28
N SER A 62 -0.80 14.62 -9.65
CA SER A 62 -0.85 14.74 -8.19
C SER A 62 -0.77 13.40 -7.45
N GLU A 63 -1.22 12.29 -8.07
CA GLU A 63 -1.33 10.99 -7.38
C GLU A 63 -0.94 9.75 -8.19
N LEU A 64 -0.81 9.85 -9.51
CA LEU A 64 -0.56 8.69 -10.38
C LEU A 64 0.33 9.04 -11.56
N TRP A 65 1.07 8.06 -12.06
CA TRP A 65 1.82 8.16 -13.32
C TRP A 65 0.88 8.03 -14.49
N THR A 66 0.99 8.92 -15.48
CA THR A 66 0.25 8.85 -16.75
C THR A 66 1.18 8.83 -17.95
N ALA A 67 0.79 8.14 -19.02
CA ALA A 67 1.47 8.19 -20.31
C ALA A 67 0.45 8.19 -21.44
N HIS A 68 0.48 9.20 -22.32
CA HIS A 68 -0.50 9.38 -23.39
C HIS A 68 -0.55 8.20 -24.39
N ASP A 69 0.61 7.63 -24.68
CA ASP A 69 0.76 6.51 -25.62
C ASP A 69 0.70 5.14 -24.93
N GLY A 70 0.37 5.12 -23.64
CA GLY A 70 0.48 3.94 -22.78
C GLY A 70 1.94 3.58 -22.53
N GLY A 71 2.21 2.31 -22.22
CA GLY A 71 3.57 1.80 -22.01
C GLY A 71 3.94 1.62 -20.54
N ILE A 72 3.14 2.14 -19.60
CA ILE A 72 3.36 1.92 -18.17
C ILE A 72 3.08 0.45 -17.84
N ARG A 73 3.95 -0.16 -17.03
CA ARG A 73 3.79 -1.57 -16.58
C ARG A 73 4.14 -1.73 -15.12
N ILE A 74 3.43 -2.63 -14.45
CA ILE A 74 3.85 -3.13 -13.13
C ILE A 74 4.93 -4.18 -13.35
N MET A 75 6.03 -4.09 -12.62
CA MET A 75 7.13 -5.05 -12.69
C MET A 75 7.64 -5.48 -11.32
N GLY A 76 8.05 -6.74 -11.24
CA GLY A 76 8.75 -7.32 -10.10
C GLY A 76 10.22 -7.51 -10.44
N ARG A 77 11.12 -6.96 -9.63
CA ARG A 77 12.58 -7.08 -9.79
C ARG A 77 13.23 -7.63 -8.54
N SER A 78 14.35 -8.33 -8.67
CA SER A 78 15.09 -8.80 -7.49
C SER A 78 15.80 -7.65 -6.78
N VAL A 79 15.72 -7.63 -5.46
CA VAL A 79 16.49 -6.68 -4.62
C VAL A 79 18.00 -6.87 -4.79
N ASN A 80 18.45 -8.10 -5.03
CA ASN A 80 19.88 -8.42 -5.00
C ASN A 80 20.65 -7.90 -6.23
N ASP A 81 20.04 -7.98 -7.42
CA ASP A 81 20.72 -7.75 -8.69
C ASP A 81 19.90 -6.92 -9.70
N GLY A 82 18.68 -6.47 -9.34
CA GLY A 82 17.80 -5.68 -10.22
C GLY A 82 17.14 -6.48 -11.34
N SER A 83 17.43 -7.78 -11.45
CA SER A 83 16.88 -8.67 -12.49
C SER A 83 15.37 -8.72 -12.46
N VAL A 84 14.73 -8.70 -13.63
CA VAL A 84 13.27 -8.83 -13.75
C VAL A 84 12.86 -10.26 -13.40
N ARG A 85 11.92 -10.39 -12.46
CA ARG A 85 11.29 -11.67 -12.08
C ARG A 85 9.96 -11.89 -12.77
N TRP A 86 9.17 -10.83 -12.93
CA TRP A 86 7.92 -10.87 -13.66
C TRP A 86 7.55 -9.49 -14.21
N LYS A 87 6.65 -9.49 -15.19
CA LYS A 87 6.06 -8.29 -15.77
C LYS A 87 4.55 -8.49 -15.87
N ASP A 88 3.78 -7.50 -15.48
CA ASP A 88 2.35 -7.49 -15.80
C ASP A 88 2.17 -7.38 -17.32
N PRO A 89 1.29 -8.20 -17.93
CA PRO A 89 1.07 -8.17 -19.37
C PRO A 89 0.25 -6.97 -19.85
N ARG A 90 -0.46 -6.27 -18.96
CA ARG A 90 -1.31 -5.12 -19.31
C ARG A 90 -0.44 -3.94 -19.73
N ASN A 91 -0.91 -3.21 -20.74
CA ASN A 91 -0.35 -1.95 -21.15
C ASN A 91 -1.17 -0.84 -20.51
N LEU A 92 -0.58 -0.06 -19.62
CA LEU A 92 -1.29 0.92 -18.82
C LEU A 92 -1.01 2.34 -19.32
N TYR A 93 -2.03 3.18 -19.22
CA TYR A 93 -1.97 4.62 -19.46
C TYR A 93 -1.87 5.41 -18.16
N GLY A 94 -2.23 4.78 -17.03
CA GLY A 94 -2.19 5.36 -15.71
C GLY A 94 -1.92 4.29 -14.65
N LEU A 95 -1.08 4.60 -13.66
CA LEU A 95 -0.75 3.67 -12.58
C LEU A 95 -0.40 4.38 -11.27
N LYS A 96 -1.02 3.93 -10.19
CA LYS A 96 -0.60 4.20 -8.80
C LYS A 96 -0.45 2.87 -8.06
N ILE A 97 0.72 2.62 -7.49
CA ILE A 97 0.95 1.46 -6.63
C ILE A 97 1.03 1.91 -5.17
N GLU A 98 0.28 1.25 -4.30
CA GLU A 98 0.30 1.51 -2.86
C GLU A 98 0.61 0.23 -2.09
N THR A 99 1.48 0.35 -1.08
CA THR A 99 1.82 -0.79 -0.23
C THR A 99 0.65 -1.13 0.68
N VAL A 100 0.29 -2.41 0.73
CA VAL A 100 -0.71 -2.93 1.68
C VAL A 100 -0.01 -3.66 2.84
N GLY A 101 1.10 -4.33 2.56
CA GLY A 101 1.87 -5.12 3.52
C GLY A 101 1.62 -6.62 3.34
N ALA A 102 2.35 -7.46 4.08
CA ALA A 102 2.29 -8.92 3.98
C ALA A 102 2.41 -9.47 2.55
N GLY A 103 3.29 -8.88 1.73
CA GLY A 103 3.44 -9.29 0.34
C GLY A 103 2.30 -8.89 -0.59
N LEU A 104 1.41 -7.99 -0.16
CA LEU A 104 0.31 -7.45 -0.96
C LEU A 104 0.52 -5.97 -1.32
N PHE A 105 -0.09 -5.56 -2.42
CA PHE A 105 -0.19 -4.17 -2.85
C PHE A 105 -1.49 -3.87 -3.59
N SER A 106 -1.90 -2.60 -3.57
CA SER A 106 -2.91 -2.09 -4.50
C SER A 106 -2.25 -1.59 -5.77
N ALA A 107 -2.93 -1.76 -6.88
CA ALA A 107 -2.66 -1.03 -8.10
C ALA A 107 -3.94 -0.36 -8.58
N ASP A 108 -3.96 0.97 -8.61
CA ASP A 108 -4.96 1.75 -9.35
C ASP A 108 -4.47 1.88 -10.80
N MET A 109 -5.26 1.37 -11.75
CA MET A 109 -4.83 1.15 -13.13
C MET A 109 -5.81 1.76 -14.12
N VAL A 110 -5.27 2.58 -15.02
CA VAL A 110 -6.00 3.14 -16.16
C VAL A 110 -5.57 2.38 -17.42
N GLN A 111 -6.49 1.60 -17.98
CA GLN A 111 -6.23 0.78 -19.18
C GLN A 111 -6.63 1.47 -20.48
N GLU A 112 -7.57 2.43 -20.45
CA GLU A 112 -7.94 3.24 -21.60
C GLU A 112 -8.42 4.61 -21.13
N PHE A 113 -7.91 5.71 -21.71
CA PHE A 113 -8.34 7.08 -21.35
C PHE A 113 -9.82 7.38 -21.67
N LYS A 114 -10.49 6.54 -22.47
CA LYS A 114 -11.85 6.80 -22.98
C LYS A 114 -12.95 6.21 -22.12
N GLU A 115 -12.63 5.27 -21.24
CA GLU A 115 -13.57 4.67 -20.31
C GLU A 115 -13.00 4.87 -18.91
N ASN A 116 -13.64 5.69 -18.08
CA ASN A 116 -13.34 5.86 -16.65
C ASN A 116 -13.55 4.53 -15.89
N ARG A 117 -12.67 3.56 -16.13
CA ARG A 117 -12.62 2.30 -15.41
C ARG A 117 -11.24 2.17 -14.82
N ASP A 118 -10.98 3.06 -13.87
CA ASP A 118 -9.93 2.86 -12.89
C ASP A 118 -10.20 1.51 -12.22
N THR A 119 -9.36 0.52 -12.52
CA THR A 119 -9.44 -0.78 -11.88
C THR A 119 -8.47 -0.75 -10.72
N LEU A 120 -8.98 -0.59 -9.51
CA LEU A 120 -8.21 -0.86 -8.31
C LEU A 120 -8.16 -2.37 -8.10
N ASP A 121 -6.98 -2.97 -8.13
CA ASP A 121 -6.79 -4.38 -7.81
C ASP A 121 -5.95 -4.54 -6.53
N LEU A 122 -6.29 -5.53 -5.71
CA LEU A 122 -5.40 -6.06 -4.68
C LEU A 122 -4.61 -7.23 -5.26
N LEU A 123 -3.28 -7.10 -5.27
CA LEU A 123 -2.37 -7.99 -5.98
C LEU A 123 -1.30 -8.57 -5.06
N ASP A 124 -0.90 -9.80 -5.37
CA ASP A 124 0.21 -10.50 -4.74
C ASP A 124 1.56 -10.06 -5.35
N SER A 125 2.48 -9.62 -4.50
CA SER A 125 3.80 -9.12 -4.91
C SER A 125 4.65 -10.18 -5.61
N ALA A 126 4.51 -11.46 -5.29
CA ALA A 126 5.31 -12.50 -5.92
C ALA A 126 4.86 -12.79 -7.37
N THR A 127 3.60 -12.49 -7.72
CA THR A 127 2.99 -12.97 -8.97
C THR A 127 2.23 -11.93 -9.80
N VAL A 128 1.98 -10.73 -9.28
CA VAL A 128 1.11 -9.67 -9.84
C VAL A 128 -0.33 -10.08 -10.10
N LYS A 129 -0.77 -11.19 -9.50
CA LYS A 129 -2.13 -11.73 -9.66
C LYS A 129 -2.94 -11.47 -8.39
N ARG A 130 -4.26 -11.61 -8.51
CA ARG A 130 -5.13 -11.73 -7.33
C ARG A 130 -4.59 -12.85 -6.42
N PRO A 131 -4.49 -12.63 -5.11
CA PRO A 131 -3.98 -13.65 -4.19
C PRO A 131 -4.82 -14.95 -4.26
N ALA A 132 -4.16 -16.11 -4.22
CA ALA A 132 -4.79 -17.41 -4.48
C ALA A 132 -5.94 -17.79 -3.52
N GLY A 133 -5.99 -17.17 -2.33
CA GLY A 133 -7.05 -17.39 -1.34
C GLY A 133 -8.23 -16.42 -1.43
N MET A 134 -8.19 -15.47 -2.36
CA MET A 134 -9.18 -14.41 -2.49
C MET A 134 -10.11 -14.67 -3.68
N THR A 135 -11.40 -14.81 -3.40
CA THR A 135 -12.44 -14.87 -4.44
C THR A 135 -12.66 -13.48 -5.05
N LYS A 136 -13.43 -13.39 -6.14
CA LYS A 136 -13.82 -12.08 -6.68
C LYS A 136 -14.60 -11.27 -5.64
N ASP A 137 -15.63 -11.86 -5.02
CA ASP A 137 -16.45 -11.16 -4.04
C ASP A 137 -15.62 -10.69 -2.83
N SER A 138 -14.66 -11.50 -2.37
CA SER A 138 -13.73 -11.09 -1.32
C SER A 138 -12.76 -10.00 -1.78
N ALA A 139 -12.39 -9.94 -3.06
CA ALA A 139 -11.55 -8.86 -3.57
C ALA A 139 -12.34 -7.55 -3.64
N ASP A 140 -13.63 -7.60 -3.98
CA ASP A 140 -14.49 -6.41 -4.08
C ASP A 140 -14.57 -5.65 -2.72
N ASP A 141 -14.38 -6.35 -1.60
CA ASP A 141 -14.23 -5.78 -0.24
C ASP A 141 -12.92 -5.01 0.00
N PHE A 142 -12.00 -4.97 -0.97
CA PHE A 142 -10.70 -4.28 -0.89
C PHE A 142 -10.38 -3.47 -2.15
N THR A 143 -11.32 -3.31 -3.09
CA THR A 143 -11.11 -2.62 -4.37
C THR A 143 -12.01 -1.40 -4.51
N PHE A 144 -11.90 -0.45 -3.57
CA PHE A 144 -12.57 0.85 -3.62
C PHE A 144 -11.57 2.02 -3.51
N ALA A 145 -11.86 3.10 -4.22
CA ALA A 145 -10.99 4.29 -4.28
C ALA A 145 -10.89 5.00 -2.93
N GLY A 146 -9.75 5.65 -2.68
CA GLY A 146 -9.50 6.44 -1.47
C GLY A 146 -9.31 5.61 -0.18
N ARG A 147 -9.19 4.29 -0.30
CA ARG A 147 -9.02 3.41 0.86
C ARG A 147 -7.63 3.54 1.48
N GLN A 148 -7.56 3.44 2.79
CA GLN A 148 -6.32 3.23 3.52
C GLN A 148 -6.22 1.77 3.94
N CYS A 149 -5.07 1.14 3.69
CA CYS A 149 -4.76 -0.19 4.21
C CYS A 149 -3.64 -0.13 5.24
N VAL A 150 -3.73 -0.96 6.27
CA VAL A 150 -2.70 -1.13 7.31
C VAL A 150 -2.49 -2.62 7.58
N TYR A 151 -1.23 -3.04 7.61
CA TYR A 151 -0.84 -4.37 8.05
C TYR A 151 -0.43 -4.31 9.53
N ASP A 152 -0.96 -5.21 10.35
CA ASP A 152 -0.61 -5.30 11.77
C ASP A 152 0.80 -5.84 12.03
N GLN A 153 1.61 -6.03 10.98
CA GLN A 153 2.97 -6.58 11.05
C GLN A 153 3.06 -7.99 11.61
N ARG A 154 1.93 -8.73 11.61
CA ARG A 154 1.85 -10.08 12.13
C ARG A 154 1.02 -11.01 11.28
N SER A 155 -0.26 -10.73 11.10
CA SER A 155 -1.21 -11.69 10.54
C SER A 155 -2.45 -11.09 9.87
N VAL A 156 -2.69 -9.79 10.00
CA VAL A 156 -3.94 -9.17 9.53
C VAL A 156 -3.65 -7.89 8.76
N VAL A 157 -4.27 -7.79 7.58
CA VAL A 157 -4.39 -6.53 6.85
C VAL A 157 -5.80 -6.00 7.04
N VAL A 158 -5.93 -4.71 7.35
CA VAL A 158 -7.20 -4.00 7.46
C VAL A 158 -7.22 -2.87 6.45
N CYS A 159 -8.27 -2.80 5.64
CA CYS A 159 -8.48 -1.72 4.69
C CYS A 159 -9.81 -1.03 4.96
N GLY A 160 -9.85 0.27 4.72
CA GLY A 160 -10.98 1.10 5.12
C GLY A 160 -11.16 2.37 4.34
N VAL A 161 -12.41 2.82 4.29
CA VAL A 161 -12.84 4.16 3.90
C VAL A 161 -13.96 4.58 4.86
N ASP A 162 -14.42 5.82 4.78
CA ASP A 162 -15.50 6.31 5.63
C ASP A 162 -16.73 5.38 5.52
N GLY A 163 -17.16 4.84 6.67
CA GLY A 163 -18.31 3.94 6.76
C GLY A 163 -18.08 2.47 6.39
N TYR A 164 -16.85 2.08 6.01
CA TYR A 164 -16.55 0.68 5.67
C TYR A 164 -15.15 0.26 6.12
N LEU A 165 -15.05 -0.86 6.84
CA LEU A 165 -13.79 -1.56 7.11
C LEU A 165 -13.91 -3.03 6.77
N ALA A 166 -12.85 -3.60 6.20
CA ALA A 166 -12.70 -5.04 6.06
C ALA A 166 -11.30 -5.47 6.50
N ALA A 167 -11.22 -6.67 7.07
CA ALA A 167 -9.95 -7.30 7.41
C ALA A 167 -9.79 -8.63 6.69
N LEU A 168 -8.57 -8.92 6.29
CA LEU A 168 -8.16 -10.21 5.75
C LEU A 168 -7.03 -10.82 6.55
N ASP A 169 -6.99 -12.15 6.58
CA ASP A 169 -5.85 -12.91 7.06
C ASP A 169 -4.72 -12.82 6.04
N ALA A 170 -3.56 -12.35 6.49
CA ALA A 170 -2.41 -12.05 5.65
C ALA A 170 -1.76 -13.29 5.01
N HIS A 171 -2.03 -14.49 5.52
CA HIS A 171 -1.42 -15.73 5.02
C HIS A 171 -2.38 -16.47 4.07
N THR A 172 -3.65 -16.49 4.43
CA THR A 172 -4.69 -17.23 3.70
C THR A 172 -5.47 -16.36 2.73
N HIS A 173 -5.35 -15.03 2.83
CA HIS A 173 -6.06 -14.02 2.03
C HIS A 173 -7.59 -14.11 2.13
N LYS A 174 -8.10 -14.72 3.21
CA LYS A 174 -9.52 -14.81 3.50
C LYS A 174 -10.00 -13.61 4.29
N VAL A 175 -11.18 -13.11 3.97
CA VAL A 175 -11.86 -12.10 4.77
C VAL A 175 -12.16 -12.67 6.16
N LEU A 176 -11.78 -11.93 7.20
CA LEU A 176 -12.01 -12.28 8.59
C LEU A 176 -13.28 -11.64 9.12
N TRP A 177 -13.47 -10.35 8.86
CA TRP A 177 -14.62 -9.58 9.29
C TRP A 177 -14.79 -8.33 8.45
N LYS A 178 -15.98 -7.73 8.54
CA LYS A 178 -16.34 -6.44 7.94
C LYS A 178 -17.12 -5.62 8.94
N LEU A 179 -16.96 -4.31 8.89
CA LEU A 179 -17.79 -3.33 9.59
C LEU A 179 -18.36 -2.38 8.54
N THR A 180 -19.68 -2.25 8.53
CA THR A 180 -20.42 -1.39 7.60
C THR A 180 -21.40 -0.53 8.38
N THR A 181 -21.88 0.55 7.76
CA THR A 181 -22.94 1.40 8.31
C THR A 181 -24.30 0.73 8.40
N ASP A 182 -24.43 -0.52 7.90
CA ASP A 182 -25.69 -1.26 7.96
C ASP A 182 -25.98 -1.82 9.37
N ASP A 183 -24.97 -1.88 10.24
CA ASP A 183 -25.14 -2.21 11.65
C ASP A 183 -25.39 -0.91 12.47
N PRO A 184 -26.65 -0.59 12.81
CA PRO A 184 -26.96 0.64 13.56
C PRO A 184 -26.47 0.58 15.01
N SER A 185 -26.01 -0.58 15.51
CA SER A 185 -25.51 -0.72 16.87
C SER A 185 -24.06 -0.26 17.02
N ARG A 186 -23.37 0.02 15.91
CA ARG A 186 -21.94 0.31 15.91
C ARG A 186 -21.54 1.29 14.81
N GLU A 187 -20.86 2.36 15.22
CA GLU A 187 -20.21 3.27 14.27
C GLU A 187 -18.91 2.66 13.76
N VAL A 188 -18.64 2.85 12.45
CA VAL A 188 -17.43 2.32 11.80
C VAL A 188 -16.27 3.30 12.06
N PRO A 189 -15.21 2.89 12.79
CA PRO A 189 -14.09 3.79 13.06
C PRO A 189 -13.25 4.02 11.80
N LYS A 190 -12.68 5.22 11.67
CA LYS A 190 -11.63 5.49 10.70
C LYS A 190 -10.32 4.93 11.24
N VAL A 191 -9.76 3.94 10.54
CA VAL A 191 -8.49 3.30 10.92
C VAL A 191 -7.33 4.24 10.61
N THR A 192 -6.37 4.30 11.52
CA THR A 192 -5.16 5.13 11.37
C THR A 192 -3.89 4.28 11.30
N THR A 193 -3.79 3.22 12.10
CA THR A 193 -2.63 2.32 12.11
C THR A 193 -3.00 0.95 12.71
N ALA A 194 -2.13 -0.04 12.57
CA ALA A 194 -2.28 -1.36 13.18
C ALA A 194 -0.93 -1.88 13.66
N TRP A 195 -0.95 -2.66 14.75
CA TRP A 195 0.25 -3.26 15.32
C TRP A 195 -0.09 -4.52 16.11
N HIS A 196 0.56 -5.62 15.75
CA HIS A 196 0.62 -6.90 16.44
C HIS A 196 -0.73 -7.40 16.98
N GLY A 197 -1.73 -7.42 16.10
CA GLY A 197 -3.07 -7.89 16.41
C GLY A 197 -4.02 -6.81 16.97
N ALA A 198 -3.61 -5.55 17.02
CA ALA A 198 -4.47 -4.41 17.38
C ALA A 198 -4.60 -3.44 16.20
N VAL A 199 -5.80 -2.87 16.03
CA VAL A 199 -6.10 -1.83 15.04
C VAL A 199 -6.51 -0.58 15.79
N TYR A 200 -5.89 0.54 15.47
CA TYR A 200 -6.13 1.83 16.12
C TYR A 200 -6.90 2.71 15.15
N GLY A 201 -7.90 3.40 15.68
CA GLY A 201 -8.71 4.32 14.92
C GLY A 201 -9.63 5.12 15.81
N GLY A 202 -10.51 5.90 15.20
CA GLY A 202 -11.44 6.72 15.94
C GLY A 202 -12.72 7.01 15.17
N VAL A 203 -13.72 7.40 15.94
CA VAL A 203 -15.00 7.88 15.43
C VAL A 203 -15.08 9.38 15.73
N ALA A 204 -15.32 10.17 14.69
CA ALA A 204 -15.35 11.62 14.81
C ALA A 204 -16.42 12.04 15.83
N GLY A 205 -16.00 12.72 16.91
CA GLY A 205 -16.90 13.15 18.00
C GLY A 205 -17.13 12.12 19.12
N HIS A 206 -16.69 10.88 18.95
CA HIS A 206 -16.93 9.78 19.92
C HIS A 206 -15.63 9.19 20.51
N GLY A 207 -14.46 9.62 20.03
CA GLY A 207 -13.16 9.28 20.58
C GLY A 207 -12.47 8.12 19.86
N ASN A 208 -11.34 7.67 20.42
CA ASN A 208 -10.53 6.63 19.82
C ASN A 208 -10.83 5.24 20.38
N VAL A 209 -10.70 4.23 19.52
CA VAL A 209 -10.97 2.83 19.81
C VAL A 209 -9.83 1.93 19.33
N ILE A 210 -9.59 0.86 20.08
CA ILE A 210 -8.69 -0.22 19.69
C ILE A 210 -9.56 -1.42 19.32
N LEU A 211 -9.40 -1.95 18.12
CA LEU A 211 -10.03 -3.18 17.69
C LEU A 211 -9.05 -4.35 17.79
N ASP A 212 -9.59 -5.53 18.07
CA ASP A 212 -8.91 -6.78 17.82
C ASP A 212 -8.78 -6.99 16.32
N ALA A 213 -7.55 -7.07 15.80
CA ALA A 213 -7.33 -7.15 14.36
C ALA A 213 -7.97 -8.41 13.75
N SER A 214 -8.02 -9.53 14.48
CA SER A 214 -8.51 -10.80 13.94
C SER A 214 -10.04 -10.92 13.94
N THR A 215 -10.73 -10.18 14.81
CA THR A 215 -12.19 -10.30 15.00
C THR A 215 -12.97 -9.01 14.77
N GLY A 216 -12.28 -7.87 14.71
CA GLY A 216 -12.90 -6.55 14.55
C GLY A 216 -13.64 -6.09 15.80
N LYS A 217 -13.57 -6.81 16.92
CA LYS A 217 -14.25 -6.44 18.17
C LYS A 217 -13.48 -5.38 18.93
N ASP A 218 -14.19 -4.50 19.63
CA ASP A 218 -13.58 -3.49 20.48
C ASP A 218 -12.81 -4.16 21.63
N ARG A 219 -11.54 -3.79 21.80
CA ARG A 219 -10.69 -4.18 22.93
C ARG A 219 -10.65 -3.13 24.03
N GLY A 220 -10.83 -1.86 23.66
CA GLY A 220 -10.78 -0.74 24.58
C GLY A 220 -10.66 0.59 23.85
N THR A 221 -10.39 1.64 24.61
CA THR A 221 -10.19 3.00 24.11
C THR A 221 -8.79 3.50 24.47
N TYR A 222 -8.35 4.59 23.84
CA TYR A 222 -7.08 5.22 24.16
C TYR A 222 -7.16 6.76 24.05
N SER A 223 -6.37 7.46 24.86
CA SER A 223 -6.38 8.92 24.97
C SER A 223 -5.31 9.63 24.16
N ALA A 224 -4.50 8.90 23.38
CA ALA A 224 -3.54 9.49 22.46
C ALA A 224 -4.24 10.27 21.34
N GLY A 225 -3.50 11.17 20.68
CA GLY A 225 -3.95 11.81 19.44
C GLY A 225 -4.16 10.80 18.30
N TYR A 226 -4.30 11.32 17.08
CA TYR A 226 -4.39 10.52 15.86
C TYR A 226 -3.07 9.77 15.62
N LEU A 227 -2.94 8.55 16.14
CA LEU A 227 -1.75 7.70 16.00
C LEU A 227 -1.51 7.36 14.53
N THR A 228 -0.36 7.74 14.00
CA THR A 228 0.04 7.54 12.59
C THR A 228 1.04 6.41 12.41
N LEU A 229 1.82 6.11 13.46
CA LEU A 229 2.84 5.07 13.45
C LEU A 229 2.84 4.36 14.81
N MET A 230 3.03 3.05 14.80
CA MET A 230 3.16 2.23 16.00
C MET A 230 4.25 1.18 15.79
N ASN A 231 5.05 0.93 16.82
CA ASN A 231 5.99 -0.19 16.88
C ASN A 231 6.12 -0.71 18.33
N GLU A 232 7.08 -1.59 18.59
CA GLU A 232 7.33 -2.17 19.91
C GLU A 232 7.78 -1.15 20.97
N TYR A 233 8.25 0.04 20.56
CA TYR A 233 8.74 1.08 21.45
C TYR A 233 7.68 2.13 21.78
N GLY A 234 6.80 2.44 20.83
CA GLY A 234 5.75 3.44 21.05
C GLY A 234 4.88 3.74 19.84
N GLY A 235 3.84 4.52 20.10
CA GLY A 235 2.97 5.14 19.12
C GLY A 235 3.35 6.60 18.92
N ARG A 236 3.32 7.09 17.68
CA ARG A 236 3.51 8.50 17.35
C ARG A 236 2.25 9.06 16.71
N ASP A 237 1.77 10.20 17.19
CA ASP A 237 0.67 10.93 16.56
C ASP A 237 1.15 11.94 15.49
N GLN A 238 0.22 12.68 14.90
CA GLN A 238 0.51 13.72 13.91
C GLN A 238 1.34 14.89 14.47
N ASP A 239 1.23 15.16 15.77
CA ASP A 239 1.93 16.23 16.47
C ASP A 239 3.34 15.83 16.96
N LEU A 240 3.82 14.64 16.53
CA LEU A 240 5.09 14.04 16.95
C LEU A 240 5.13 13.62 18.43
N THR A 241 3.99 13.58 19.11
CA THR A 241 3.90 13.10 20.48
C THR A 241 4.07 11.58 20.50
N VAL A 242 4.96 11.10 21.35
CA VAL A 242 5.24 9.67 21.52
C VAL A 242 4.54 9.14 22.76
N TYR A 243 3.80 8.05 22.57
CA TYR A 243 3.09 7.32 23.61
C TYR A 243 3.73 5.94 23.81
N PRO A 244 3.81 5.40 25.03
CA PRO A 244 4.32 4.06 25.25
C PRO A 244 3.48 3.01 24.47
N ALA A 245 4.13 1.98 23.92
CA ALA A 245 3.44 0.91 23.20
C ALA A 245 2.52 0.06 24.12
N THR A 246 2.82 0.09 25.42
CA THR A 246 1.98 -0.44 26.49
C THR A 246 1.28 0.73 27.14
N GLY A 247 -0.01 0.91 26.90
CA GLY A 247 -0.81 1.97 27.53
C GLY A 247 -0.57 2.13 29.03
#